data_AF-A0A821IKT4-F1
#
_entry.id   AF-A0A821IKT4-F1
#
_cell.length_a   1.000
_cell.length_b   1.000
_cell.length_c   1.000
_cell.angle_alpha   90.00
_cell.angle_beta   90.00
_cell.angle_gamma   90.00
#
_symmetry.space_group_name_H-M   'P 1'
#
loop_
_entity.id
_entity.type
_entity.pdbx_description
1 polymer ?
#
loop_
_entity_poly.entity_id
_entity_poly.type
_entity_poly.pdbx_seq_one_letter_code
_entity_poly.pdbx_strand_id
1 'polypeptide(L)'
;MNYLLPSNALSLRGDPFRYIVEKFCGKEVVELLKFQLIDSSVDLLDIDDVFFILQFESDRTTSLKEILGVPVKNKNNSYSFFVMPGTRLKLEKFIRSLRSLISPNDSSS
;
A
#
# COMPACT_ATOMS: atom_id res chain seq x y z
N MET A 1 7.79 -12.40 12.09
CA MET A 1 8.80 -11.35 12.25
C MET A 1 8.09 -10.02 12.48
N ASN A 2 8.26 -9.42 13.66
CA ASN A 2 7.90 -8.01 13.88
C ASN A 2 9.03 -7.18 13.28
N TYR A 3 8.82 -6.68 12.06
CA TYR A 3 9.76 -5.72 11.49
C TYR A 3 9.50 -4.36 12.14
N LEU A 4 10.45 -3.91 12.95
CA LEU A 4 10.44 -2.55 13.51
C LEU A 4 10.76 -1.57 12.38
N LEU A 5 9.90 -0.58 12.19
CA LEU A 5 10.19 0.55 11.31
C LEU A 5 11.29 1.41 11.96
N PRO A 6 12.17 2.03 11.16
CA PRO A 6 13.15 2.97 11.67
C PRO A 6 12.43 4.19 12.26
N SER A 7 13.03 4.82 13.27
CA SER A 7 12.42 5.96 13.99
C SER A 7 12.14 7.16 13.09
N ASN A 8 12.90 7.32 12.00
CA ASN A 8 12.71 8.37 11.02
C ASN A 8 11.68 8.02 9.93
N ALA A 9 10.98 6.88 10.01
CA ALA A 9 10.07 6.41 8.96
C ALA A 9 9.01 7.45 8.57
N LEU A 10 8.53 8.27 9.51
CA LEU A 10 7.57 9.35 9.26
C LEU A 10 8.13 10.49 8.39
N SER A 11 9.45 10.68 8.37
CA SER A 11 10.12 11.71 7.56
C SER A 11 10.53 11.24 6.17
N LEU A 12 10.35 9.96 5.84
CA LEU A 12 10.78 9.40 4.57
C LEU A 12 9.93 9.95 3.41
N ARG A 13 10.63 10.30 2.32
CA ARG A 13 10.06 10.77 1.06
C ARG A 13 10.83 10.16 -0.11
N GLY A 14 10.22 10.13 -1.30
CA GLY A 14 10.85 9.68 -2.53
C GLY A 14 11.42 8.27 -2.43
N ASP A 15 12.66 8.08 -2.85
CA ASP A 15 13.29 6.75 -2.93
C ASP A 15 13.48 6.07 -1.56
N PRO A 16 13.91 6.76 -0.49
CA PRO A 16 13.91 6.17 0.86
C PRO A 16 12.55 5.62 1.31
N PHE A 17 11.45 6.34 1.00
CA PHE A 17 10.10 5.87 1.29
C PHE A 17 9.74 4.64 0.44
N ARG A 18 9.99 4.68 -0.86
CA ARG A 18 9.73 3.55 -1.76
C ARG A 18 10.52 2.31 -1.38
N TYR A 19 11.79 2.47 -0.99
CA TYR A 19 12.64 1.38 -0.54
C TYR A 19 12.04 0.66 0.68
N ILE A 20 11.58 1.41 1.68
CA ILE A 20 11.01 0.79 2.87
C ILE A 20 9.65 0.15 2.58
N VAL A 21 8.83 0.76 1.73
CA VAL A 21 7.57 0.16 1.28
C VAL A 21 7.86 -1.15 0.54
N GLU A 22 8.83 -1.18 -0.37
CA GLU A 22 9.20 -2.40 -1.10
C GLU A 22 9.59 -3.54 -0.15
N LYS A 23 10.43 -3.23 0.85
CA LYS A 23 10.91 -4.22 1.83
C LYS A 23 9.78 -4.82 2.67
N PHE A 24 8.76 -4.04 3.00
CA PHE A 24 7.67 -4.46 3.89
C PHE A 24 6.44 -4.98 3.15
N CYS A 25 6.13 -4.36 2.02
CA CYS A 25 4.87 -4.53 1.30
C CYS A 25 5.03 -5.25 -0.05
N GLY A 26 6.22 -5.19 -0.65
CA GLY A 26 6.49 -5.75 -1.98
C GLY A 26 6.52 -4.67 -3.06
N LYS A 27 7.06 -5.03 -4.22
CA LYS A 27 7.21 -4.14 -5.39
C LYS A 27 5.85 -3.72 -5.95
N GLU A 28 4.86 -4.59 -5.87
CA GLU A 28 3.52 -4.36 -6.39
C GLU A 28 2.85 -3.17 -5.67
N VAL A 29 3.07 -3.06 -4.35
CA VAL A 29 2.59 -1.91 -3.57
C VAL A 29 3.33 -0.63 -3.96
N VAL A 30 4.64 -0.70 -4.22
CA VAL A 30 5.39 0.47 -4.70
C VAL A 30 4.81 1.00 -6.01
N GLU A 31 4.45 0.12 -6.95
CA GLU A 31 3.82 0.53 -8.21
C GLU A 31 2.42 1.14 -7.99
N LEU A 32 1.63 0.61 -7.06
CA LEU A 32 0.35 1.22 -6.65
C LEU A 32 0.52 2.64 -6.09
N LEU A 33 1.53 2.85 -5.25
CA LEU A 33 1.79 4.17 -4.66
C LEU A 33 2.30 5.16 -5.70
N LYS A 34 3.21 4.73 -6.59
CA LYS A 34 3.69 5.56 -7.71
C LYS A 34 2.55 5.97 -8.63
N PHE A 35 1.63 5.06 -8.94
CA PHE A 35 0.47 5.35 -9.79
C PHE A 35 -0.39 6.47 -9.21
N GLN A 36 -0.54 6.51 -7.89
CA GLN A 36 -1.33 7.50 -7.16
C GLN A 36 -0.52 8.73 -6.75
N LEU A 37 0.74 8.85 -7.19
CA LEU A 37 1.66 9.93 -6.83
C LEU A 37 1.91 10.07 -5.31
N ILE A 38 1.80 8.96 -4.57
CA ILE A 38 2.10 8.90 -3.14
C ILE A 38 3.60 8.69 -2.99
N ASP A 39 4.31 9.69 -2.47
CA ASP A 39 5.77 9.67 -2.38
C ASP A 39 6.34 9.80 -0.97
N SER A 40 5.49 9.95 0.05
CA SER A 40 5.93 10.04 1.44
C SER A 40 5.06 9.24 2.41
N SER A 41 5.61 8.99 3.60
CA SER A 41 4.86 8.37 4.70
C SER A 41 3.68 9.22 5.15
N VAL A 42 3.76 10.55 5.04
CA VAL A 42 2.68 11.47 5.43
C VAL A 42 1.53 11.36 4.43
N ASP A 43 1.82 11.44 3.13
CA ASP A 43 0.78 11.32 2.09
C ASP A 43 0.04 9.97 2.18
N LEU A 44 0.78 8.90 2.49
CA LEU A 44 0.18 7.58 2.69
C LEU A 44 -0.77 7.53 3.89
N LEU A 45 -0.48 8.26 4.95
CA LEU A 45 -1.29 8.29 6.17
C LEU A 45 -2.59 9.09 6.02
N ASP A 46 -2.59 10.04 5.08
CA ASP A 46 -3.74 10.89 4.74
C ASP A 46 -4.76 10.19 3.82
N ILE A 47 -4.47 8.95 3.39
CA ILE A 47 -5.34 8.17 2.49
C ILE A 47 -6.13 7.13 3.28
N ASP A 48 -7.45 7.12 3.05
CA ASP A 48 -8.38 6.17 3.68
C ASP A 48 -8.23 4.75 3.12
N ASP A 49 -8.35 4.57 1.80
CA ASP A 49 -8.15 3.28 1.12
C ASP A 49 -7.32 3.44 -0.16
N VAL A 50 -6.04 3.06 -0.06
CA VAL A 50 -5.07 3.08 -1.17
C VAL A 50 -5.51 2.18 -2.35
N PHE A 51 -6.35 1.17 -2.11
CA PHE A 51 -6.83 0.27 -3.17
C PHE A 51 -8.09 0.78 -3.87
N PHE A 52 -8.69 1.89 -3.43
CA PHE A 52 -9.91 2.44 -4.03
C PHE A 52 -9.76 2.74 -5.53
N ILE A 53 -8.56 3.16 -5.96
CA ILE A 53 -8.25 3.44 -7.37
C ILE A 53 -8.50 2.24 -8.30
N LEU A 54 -8.50 1.02 -7.77
CA LEU A 54 -8.73 -0.20 -8.56
C LEU A 54 -10.21 -0.42 -8.91
N GLN A 55 -11.13 0.37 -8.37
CA GLN A 55 -12.54 0.33 -8.76
C GLN A 55 -12.82 1.01 -10.10
N PHE A 56 -11.89 1.85 -10.58
CA PHE A 56 -12.06 2.55 -11.85
C PHE A 56 -11.63 1.69 -13.05
N GLU A 57 -12.35 1.83 -14.16
CA GLU A 57 -12.05 1.16 -15.43
C GLU A 57 -11.34 2.13 -16.39
N SER A 58 -10.09 1.83 -16.70
CA SER A 58 -9.24 2.53 -17.67
C SER A 58 -8.08 1.63 -18.09
N ASP A 59 -7.49 1.84 -19.26
CA ASP A 59 -6.31 1.05 -19.69
C ASP A 59 -5.17 1.11 -18.66
N ARG A 60 -4.99 2.28 -18.04
CA ARG A 60 -3.99 2.51 -16.99
C ARG A 60 -4.25 1.71 -15.73
N THR A 61 -5.50 1.66 -15.27
CA THR A 61 -5.88 0.87 -14.08
C THR A 61 -5.91 -0.63 -14.39
N THR A 62 -6.16 -1.04 -15.64
CA THR A 62 -6.04 -2.43 -16.09
C THR A 62 -4.62 -2.96 -15.94
N SER A 63 -3.61 -2.23 -16.45
CA SER A 63 -2.21 -2.64 -16.26
C SER A 63 -1.80 -2.69 -14.78
N LEU A 64 -2.31 -1.77 -13.96
CA LEU A 64 -2.05 -1.77 -12.52
C LEU A 64 -2.71 -2.98 -11.82
N LYS A 65 -3.94 -3.33 -12.20
CA LYS A 65 -4.64 -4.52 -11.72
C LYS A 65 -3.80 -5.76 -12.01
N GLU A 66 -3.31 -5.94 -13.24
CA GLU A 66 -2.47 -7.09 -13.62
C GLU A 66 -1.20 -7.25 -12.77
N ILE A 67 -0.62 -6.16 -12.28
CA ILE A 67 0.54 -6.19 -11.36
C ILE A 67 0.12 -6.60 -9.93
N LEU A 68 -1.00 -6.08 -9.45
CA LEU A 68 -1.42 -6.20 -8.05
C LEU A 68 -2.22 -7.46 -7.73
N GLY A 69 -2.72 -8.18 -8.73
CA GLY A 69 -3.69 -9.22 -8.50
C GLY A 69 -3.89 -10.19 -9.65
N VAL A 70 -4.90 -11.05 -9.48
CA VAL A 70 -5.23 -12.11 -10.43
C VAL A 70 -6.58 -11.79 -11.07
N PRO A 71 -6.65 -11.69 -12.41
CA PRO A 71 -7.93 -11.58 -13.10
C PRO A 71 -8.69 -12.89 -12.96
N VAL A 72 -9.93 -12.82 -12.44
CA VAL A 72 -10.82 -13.97 -12.32
C VAL A 72 -11.94 -13.82 -13.34
N LYS A 73 -12.03 -14.81 -14.24
CA LYS A 73 -13.09 -14.84 -15.25
C LYS A 73 -14.39 -15.29 -14.60
N ASN A 74 -15.39 -14.42 -14.60
CA ASN A 74 -16.73 -14.72 -14.10
C ASN A 74 -17.54 -15.54 -15.13
N LYS A 75 -18.61 -16.19 -14.65
CA LYS A 75 -19.50 -17.04 -15.46
C LYS A 75 -20.18 -16.31 -16.63
N ASN A 76 -20.28 -14.98 -16.56
CA ASN A 76 -20.85 -14.11 -17.60
C ASN A 76 -19.79 -13.57 -18.59
N ASN A 77 -18.60 -14.17 -18.65
CA ASN A 77 -17.45 -13.67 -19.41
C ASN A 77 -16.94 -12.27 -19.00
N SER A 78 -17.39 -11.72 -17.87
CA SER A 78 -16.76 -10.52 -17.30
C SER A 78 -15.51 -10.90 -16.52
N TYR A 79 -14.54 -9.99 -16.41
CA TYR A 79 -13.38 -10.17 -15.53
C TYR A 79 -13.66 -9.47 -14.19
N SER A 80 -13.52 -10.19 -13.09
CA SER A 80 -13.39 -9.61 -11.76
C SER A 80 -11.91 -9.58 -11.38
N PHE A 81 -11.57 -8.67 -10.47
CA PHE A 81 -10.20 -8.46 -10.05
C PHE A 81 -10.05 -8.74 -8.56
N PHE A 82 -9.05 -9.56 -8.20
CA PHE A 82 -8.71 -9.84 -6.81
C PHE A 82 -7.27 -9.40 -6.53
N VAL A 83 -7.10 -8.42 -5.63
CA VAL A 83 -5.79 -8.09 -5.05
C VAL A 83 -5.22 -9.35 -4.39
N MET A 84 -3.95 -9.65 -4.63
CA MET A 84 -3.34 -10.86 -4.06
C MET A 84 -3.52 -10.90 -2.53
N PRO A 85 -4.00 -12.04 -1.98
CA PRO A 85 -4.21 -12.21 -0.54
C PRO A 85 -2.86 -12.16 0.18
N GLY A 86 -2.53 -10.98 0.71
CA GLY A 86 -1.25 -10.69 1.35
C GLY A 86 -0.77 -9.28 1.09
N THR A 87 -1.01 -8.74 -0.11
CA THR A 87 -0.60 -7.36 -0.48
C THR A 87 -1.33 -6.33 0.39
N ARG A 88 -2.66 -6.45 0.48
CA ARG A 88 -3.49 -5.59 1.33
C ARG A 88 -3.07 -5.67 2.81
N LEU A 89 -2.94 -6.88 3.33
CA LEU A 89 -2.54 -7.12 4.72
C LEU A 89 -1.16 -6.53 5.05
N LYS A 90 -0.18 -6.64 4.14
CA LYS A 90 1.16 -6.07 4.35
C LYS A 90 1.10 -4.54 4.41
N LEU A 91 0.36 -3.90 3.50
CA LEU A 91 0.21 -2.45 3.50
C LEU A 91 -0.53 -1.96 4.74
N GLU A 92 -1.62 -2.60 5.13
CA GLU A 92 -2.36 -2.28 6.36
C GLU A 92 -1.46 -2.40 7.61
N LYS A 93 -0.65 -3.46 7.69
CA LYS A 93 0.33 -3.62 8.77
C LYS A 93 1.38 -2.51 8.76
N PHE A 94 1.89 -2.13 7.58
CA PHE A 94 2.86 -1.05 7.43
C PHE A 94 2.29 0.30 7.87
N ILE A 95 1.08 0.65 7.42
CA ILE A 95 0.37 1.87 7.82
C ILE A 95 0.13 1.89 9.33
N ARG A 96 -0.31 0.77 9.90
CA ARG A 96 -0.49 0.65 11.36
C ARG A 96 0.82 0.89 12.12
N SER A 97 1.93 0.34 11.63
CA SER A 97 3.25 0.58 12.21
C SER A 97 3.67 2.05 12.09
N LEU A 98 3.40 2.72 10.96
CA LEU A 98 3.64 4.17 10.83
C LEU A 98 2.80 4.98 11.82
N ARG A 99 1.50 4.67 11.96
CA ARG A 99 0.62 5.33 12.92
C ARG A 99 1.10 5.18 14.36
N SER A 100 1.65 4.01 14.72
CA SER A 100 2.19 3.80 16.08
C SER A 100 3.39 4.69 16.42
N LEU A 101 4.14 5.18 15.41
CA LEU A 101 5.24 6.12 15.62
C LEU A 101 4.76 7.55 15.91
N ILE A 102 3.50 7.87 15.59
CA ILE A 102 2.87 9.17 15.86
C ILE A 102 2.39 9.24 17.32
N SER A 103 2.07 8.09 17.93
CA SER A 103 1.53 8.01 19.30
C SER A 103 2.45 7.28 20.28
N PRO A 104 3.70 7.73 20.52
CA PRO A 104 4.58 7.06 21.46
C PRO A 104 4.18 7.24 22.95
N ASN A 105 3.10 7.96 23.31
CA ASN A 105 2.92 8.52 24.67
C ASN A 105 1.64 8.16 25.46
N ASP A 106 0.76 7.25 25.06
CA ASP A 106 -0.37 6.81 25.92
C ASP A 106 -0.05 5.53 26.73
N SER A 107 1.16 5.45 27.28
CA SER A 107 1.56 4.37 28.21
C SER A 107 2.29 4.96 29.40
N SER A 108 1.66 5.94 30.03
CA SER A 108 2.03 6.48 31.34
C SER A 108 0.75 6.74 32.12
N SER A 109 0.20 5.71 32.75
CA SER A 109 -0.81 5.81 33.81
C SER A 109 -0.58 4.66 34.79
#